data_AF-A0A7W0SBA5-F1
#
_entry.id   AF-A0A7W0SBA5-F1
#
_cell.length_a   1.000
_cell.length_b   1.000
_cell.length_c   1.000
_cell.angle_alpha   90.00
_cell.angle_beta   90.00
_cell.angle_gamma   90.00
#
_symmetry.space_group_name_H-M   'P 1'
#
loop_
_entity.id
_entity.type
_entity.pdbx_description
1 polymer ?
#
loop_
_entity_poly.entity_id
_entity_poly.type
_entity_poly.pdbx_seq_one_letter_code
_entity_poly.pdbx_strand_id
1 'polypeptide(L)' 'MSLLDGKGRSATVQAETDVLTLTIAREDFMKALETEPTMALAILKELATRLRSLDETQT' A
#
# COMPACT_ATOMS: atom_id res chain seq x y z
N MET A 1 -2.28 0.51 4.57
CA MET A 1 -3.41 -0.43 4.43
C MET A 1 -4.67 0.23 3.89
N SER A 2 -4.96 1.50 4.18
CA SER A 2 -6.16 2.25 3.72
C SER A 2 -6.69 1.94 2.32
N LEU A 3 -5.85 1.82 1.28
CA LEU A 3 -6.29 1.47 -0.09
C LEU A 3 -6.87 0.05 -0.21
N LEU A 4 -6.42 -0.88 0.61
CA LEU A 4 -6.88 -2.27 0.62
C LEU A 4 -8.05 -2.44 1.58
N ASP A 5 -7.93 -1.98 2.83
CA ASP A 5 -8.90 -2.25 3.90
C ASP A 5 -10.01 -1.20 4.05
N GLY A 6 -9.92 -0.06 3.35
CA GLY A 6 -10.91 1.01 3.41
C GLY A 6 -10.88 1.82 4.70
N LYS A 7 -9.92 1.58 5.60
CA LYS A 7 -9.78 2.32 6.85
C LYS A 7 -9.02 3.64 6.65
N GLY A 8 -9.01 4.48 7.68
CA GLY A 8 -8.24 5.72 7.71
C GLY A 8 -6.76 5.52 7.40
N ARG A 9 -6.07 6.60 7.00
CA ARG A 9 -4.61 6.55 6.79
C ARG A 9 -3.93 6.20 8.12
N SER A 10 -2.96 5.29 8.07
CA SER A 10 -2.19 4.86 9.25
C SER A 10 -1.11 5.84 9.66
N ALA A 11 -0.82 6.84 8.82
CA ALA A 11 0.18 7.86 9.03
C ALA A 11 -0.15 9.10 8.20
N THR A 12 0.46 10.22 8.57
CA THR A 12 0.45 11.48 7.81
C THR A 12 1.79 11.62 7.09
N VAL A 13 1.75 12.12 5.85
CA VAL A 13 2.95 12.43 5.07
C VAL A 13 2.90 13.90 4.69
N GLN A 14 4.05 14.58 4.81
CA GLN A 14 4.22 15.98 4.42
C GLN A 14 5.41 16.09 3.47
N ALA A 15 5.28 16.92 2.44
CA ALA A 15 6.40 17.21 1.54
C ALA A 15 7.39 18.15 2.25
N GLU A 16 8.67 17.79 2.26
CA GLU A 16 9.73 18.64 2.82
C GLU A 16 10.18 19.74 1.85
N THR A 17 9.96 19.51 0.55
CA THR A 17 10.30 20.41 -0.55
C THR A 17 9.20 20.35 -1.62
N ASP A 18 9.34 21.16 -2.67
CA ASP A 18 8.41 21.12 -3.80
C ASP A 18 8.45 19.76 -4.50
N VAL A 19 7.29 19.11 -4.59
CA VAL A 19 7.13 17.79 -5.23
C VAL A 19 6.04 17.82 -6.28
N LEU A 20 6.26 17.10 -7.38
CA LEU A 20 5.23 16.75 -8.33
C LEU A 20 4.80 15.30 -8.08
N THR A 21 3.50 15.07 -7.92
CA THR A 21 2.97 13.72 -7.65
C THR A 21 1.92 13.33 -8.68
N LEU A 22 1.82 12.02 -8.90
CA LEU A 22 0.74 11.41 -9.66
C LEU A 22 -0.25 10.78 -8.68
N THR A 23 -1.53 10.98 -8.93
CA THR A 23 -2.61 10.48 -8.07
C THR A 23 -3.37 9.38 -8.79
N ILE A 24 -3.69 8.31 -8.07
CA ILE A 24 -4.56 7.23 -8.53
C ILE A 24 -5.73 7.14 -7.55
N ALA A 25 -6.97 7.13 -8.05
CA ALA A 25 -8.14 6.95 -7.20
C ALA A 25 -8.21 5.51 -6.66
N ARG A 26 -8.87 5.32 -5.50
CA ARG A 26 -9.03 3.97 -4.93
C ARG A 26 -9.73 3.04 -5.92
N GLU A 27 -10.78 3.52 -6.57
CA GLU A 27 -11.57 2.71 -7.51
C GLU A 27 -10.72 2.22 -8.68
N ASP A 28 -9.89 3.10 -9.25
CA ASP A 28 -8.95 2.72 -10.32
C ASP A 28 -7.91 1.72 -9.84
N PHE A 29 -7.40 1.90 -8.62
CA PHE A 29 -6.45 0.97 -8.01
C PHE A 29 -7.08 -0.42 -7.77
N MET A 30 -8.32 -0.47 -7.26
CA MET A 30 -9.03 -1.73 -7.05
C MET A 30 -9.35 -2.41 -8.38
N LYS A 31 -9.79 -1.65 -9.38
CA LYS A 31 -10.02 -2.16 -10.73
C LYS A 31 -8.74 -2.75 -11.32
N ALA A 32 -7.61 -2.07 -11.18
CA ALA A 32 -6.32 -2.58 -11.63
C ALA A 32 -5.95 -3.90 -10.95
N LEU A 33 -6.19 -4.04 -9.64
CA LEU A 33 -5.96 -5.29 -8.92
C LEU A 33 -6.84 -6.44 -9.38
N GLU A 34 -8.11 -6.16 -9.71
CA GLU A 34 -9.04 -7.16 -10.23
C GLU A 34 -8.67 -7.60 -11.65
N THR A 35 -8.16 -6.69 -12.48
CA THR A 35 -7.81 -6.97 -13.88
C THR A 35 -6.39 -7.49 -14.07
N GLU A 36 -5.48 -7.24 -13.13
CA GLU A 36 -4.07 -7.66 -13.18
C GLU A 36 -3.68 -8.49 -11.94
N PRO A 37 -3.91 -9.81 -11.96
CA PRO A 37 -3.66 -10.68 -10.80
C PRO A 37 -2.20 -10.71 -10.34
N THR A 38 -1.25 -10.43 -11.22
CA THR A 38 0.18 -10.41 -10.84
C THR A 38 0.50 -9.25 -9.90
N MET A 39 -0.18 -8.10 -10.04
CA MET A 39 -0.08 -6.98 -9.10
C MET A 39 -0.59 -7.37 -7.71
N ALA A 40 -1.73 -8.05 -7.64
CA ALA A 40 -2.29 -8.51 -6.37
C ALA A 40 -1.32 -9.45 -5.65
N LEU A 41 -0.70 -10.39 -6.38
CA LEU A 41 0.31 -11.29 -5.83
C LEU A 41 1.54 -10.54 -5.30
N ALA A 42 2.00 -9.51 -6.00
CA ALA A 42 3.13 -8.69 -5.55
C ALA A 42 2.81 -7.96 -4.23
N ILE A 43 1.61 -7.39 -4.11
CA ILE A 43 1.16 -6.75 -2.87
C ILE A 43 1.09 -7.75 -1.71
N LEU A 44 0.52 -8.92 -1.93
CA LEU A 44 0.42 -9.96 -0.88
C LEU A 44 1.80 -10.39 -0.37
N LYS A 45 2.77 -10.56 -1.27
CA LYS A 45 4.16 -10.87 -0.91
C LYS A 45 4.77 -9.77 -0.03
N GLU A 46 4.60 -8.51 -0.41
CA GLU A 46 5.13 -7.38 0.35
C GLU A 46 4.48 -7.28 1.74
N LEU A 47 3.18 -7.50 1.85
CA LEU A 47 2.48 -7.53 3.14
C LEU A 47 3.01 -8.66 4.05
N ALA A 48 3.24 -9.85 3.49
CA ALA A 48 3.81 -10.97 4.23
C ALA A 48 5.24 -10.67 4.74
N THR A 49 6.07 -10.02 3.90
CA THR A 49 7.41 -9.57 4.30
C THR A 49 7.35 -8.58 5.45
N ARG A 50 6.49 -7.56 5.35
CA ARG A 50 6.34 -6.56 6.41
C ARG A 50 5.88 -7.19 7.71
N LEU A 51 4.92 -8.11 7.66
CA LEU A 51 4.44 -8.82 8.84
C LEU A 51 5.58 -9.58 9.53
N ARG A 52 6.39 -10.30 8.75
CA ARG A 52 7.55 -11.04 9.29
C ARG A 52 8.60 -10.11 9.92
N SER A 53 8.89 -8.97 9.30
CA SER A 53 9.83 -8.00 9.87
C SER A 53 9.34 -7.42 11.20
N LEU A 54 8.02 -7.27 11.38
CA LEU A 54 7.43 -6.78 12.63
C LEU A 54 7.55 -7.82 13.75
N ASP A 55 7.48 -9.11 13.42
CA ASP A 55 7.71 -10.20 14.37
C ASP A 55 9.20 -10.29 14.76
N GLU A 56 10.11 -10.12 13.80
CA GLU A 56 11.56 -10.20 14.04
C GLU A 56 12.11 -9.01 14.85
N THR A 57 11.56 -7.81 14.66
CA THR A 57 12.03 -6.59 15.37
C THR A 57 11.59 -6.55 16.84
N GLN A 58 10.74 -7.49 17.29
CA GLN A 58 10.25 -7.59 18.68
C GLN A 58 10.99 -8.62 19.54
N THR A 59 12.03 -9.29 19.00
CA THR A 59 12.94 -10.17 19.77
C THR A 59 14.25 -9.46 20.08
#